data_AF-A0ABD7YQ56-F1
#
_entry.id   AF-A0ABD7YQ56-F1
#
_cell.length_a   1.000
_cell.length_b   1.000
_cell.length_c   1.000
_cell.angle_alpha   90.00
_cell.angle_beta   90.00
_cell.angle_gamma   90.00
#
_symmetry.space_group_name_H-M   'P 1'
#
loop_
_entity.id
_entity.type
_entity.pdbx_description
1 polymer ?
#
loop_
_entity_poly.entity_id
_entity_poly.type
_entity_poly.pdbx_seq_one_letter_code
_entity_poly.pdbx_strand_id
1 'polypeptide(L)'
;MSDERKREQAAARAKRYRKNKKAAQHVEVRGLSLHPVVHQKLKEVREFYAYPTEPYSEVEAIEACILRAHKQIDAIKQELGKCSKCGEQLPQGCAKLSEGGLFNGEAQCWHTINRVRLYMPGKG
;
A
#
# COMPACT_ATOMS: atom_id res chain seq x y z
N MET A 1 -9.92 23.62 -24.10
CA MET A 1 -8.83 22.61 -24.19
C MET A 1 -9.47 21.26 -24.45
N SER A 2 -9.34 20.72 -25.67
CA SER A 2 -9.97 19.44 -26.03
C SER A 2 -9.48 18.30 -25.14
N ASP A 3 -10.35 17.33 -24.85
CA ASP A 3 -10.00 16.19 -24.00
C ASP A 3 -8.88 15.32 -24.60
N GLU A 4 -8.73 15.35 -25.93
CA GLU A 4 -7.60 14.81 -26.69
C GLU A 4 -6.25 15.35 -26.18
N ARG A 5 -6.10 16.68 -26.10
CA ARG A 5 -4.85 17.32 -25.66
C ARG A 5 -4.54 17.05 -24.20
N LYS A 6 -5.57 16.90 -23.35
CA LYS A 6 -5.40 16.51 -21.94
C LYS A 6 -4.87 15.07 -21.81
N ARG A 7 -5.37 14.15 -22.64
CA ARG A 7 -4.92 12.74 -22.69
C ARG A 7 -3.46 12.65 -23.16
N GLU A 8 -3.10 13.36 -24.23
CA GLU A 8 -1.73 13.40 -24.74
C GLU A 8 -0.75 13.96 -23.69
N GLN A 9 -1.13 15.05 -23.00
CA GLN A 9 -0.31 15.63 -21.93
C GLN A 9 -0.17 14.69 -20.73
N ALA A 10 -1.22 13.96 -20.35
CA ALA A 10 -1.17 12.96 -19.29
C ALA A 10 -0.24 11.79 -19.67
N ALA A 11 -0.35 11.26 -20.89
CA ALA A 11 0.54 10.22 -21.42
C ALA A 11 2.01 10.69 -21.45
N ALA A 12 2.27 11.92 -21.92
CA ALA A 12 3.60 12.50 -21.96
C ALA A 12 4.20 12.73 -20.55
N ARG A 13 3.37 13.07 -19.56
CA ARG A 13 3.79 13.17 -18.15
C ARG A 13 4.14 11.79 -17.57
N ALA A 14 3.31 10.78 -17.79
CA ALA A 14 3.57 9.42 -17.35
C ALA A 14 4.88 8.88 -17.95
N LYS A 15 5.11 9.11 -19.25
CA LYS A 15 6.35 8.70 -19.94
C LYS A 15 7.59 9.39 -19.37
N ARG A 16 7.53 10.71 -19.12
CA ARG A 16 8.63 11.47 -18.50
C ARG A 16 8.94 11.00 -17.09
N TYR A 17 7.90 10.77 -16.28
CA TYR A 17 8.05 10.22 -14.93
C TYR A 17 8.77 8.87 -14.94
N ARG A 18 8.37 7.94 -15.83
CA ARG A 18 9.06 6.65 -16.00
C ARG A 18 10.53 6.82 -16.39
N LYS A 19 10.84 7.71 -17.33
CA LYS A 19 12.23 7.99 -17.75
C LYS A 19 13.08 8.49 -16.58
N ASN A 20 12.57 9.45 -15.81
CA ASN A 20 13.30 10.01 -14.66
C ASN A 20 13.46 8.97 -13.54
N LYS A 21 12.46 8.09 -13.35
CA LYS A 21 12.52 7.00 -12.38
C LYS A 21 13.65 6.02 -12.71
N LYS A 22 13.76 5.59 -13.96
CA LYS A 22 14.86 4.72 -14.43
C LYS A 22 16.26 5.33 -14.25
N ALA A 23 16.35 6.65 -14.20
CA ALA A 23 17.61 7.38 -13.99
C ALA A 23 17.96 7.57 -12.50
N ALA A 24 17.04 7.24 -11.57
CA ALA A 24 17.31 7.31 -10.15
C ALA A 24 18.18 6.14 -9.69
N GLN A 25 18.95 6.33 -8.62
CA GLN A 25 19.70 5.25 -7.99
C GLN A 25 18.72 4.28 -7.32
N HIS A 26 18.61 3.07 -7.85
CA HIS A 26 17.81 2.00 -7.27
C HIS A 26 18.66 1.19 -6.29
N VAL A 27 18.09 0.88 -5.11
CA VAL A 27 18.69 -0.06 -4.16
C VAL A 27 18.13 -1.44 -4.43
N GLU A 28 19.00 -2.41 -4.73
CA GLU A 28 18.59 -3.79 -4.92
C GLU A 28 18.21 -4.41 -3.56
N VAL A 29 16.93 -4.71 -3.39
CA VAL A 29 16.45 -5.56 -2.29
C VAL A 29 16.41 -6.98 -2.86
N ARG A 30 17.21 -7.90 -2.30
CA ARG A 30 17.39 -9.30 -2.79
C ARG A 30 16.08 -9.96 -3.26
N GLY A 31 16.21 -10.80 -4.29
CA GLY A 31 15.14 -11.45 -5.06
C GLY A 31 13.89 -11.84 -4.27
N LEU A 32 12.76 -11.24 -4.66
CA LEU A 32 11.46 -11.46 -4.05
C LEU A 32 10.83 -12.74 -4.62
N SER A 33 10.59 -13.75 -3.79
CA SER A 33 9.80 -14.92 -4.18
C SER A 33 8.34 -14.70 -3.82
N LEU A 34 7.46 -14.64 -4.83
CA LEU A 34 6.03 -14.48 -4.64
C LEU A 34 5.31 -15.83 -4.74
N HIS A 35 4.32 -16.04 -3.85
CA HIS A 35 3.39 -17.15 -4.00
C HIS A 35 2.67 -17.03 -5.37
N PRO A 36 2.41 -18.13 -6.10
CA PRO A 36 1.83 -18.08 -7.45
C PRO A 36 0.56 -17.24 -7.56
N VAL A 37 -0.32 -17.33 -6.56
CA VAL A 37 -1.55 -16.53 -6.47
C VAL A 37 -1.26 -15.02 -6.39
N VAL A 38 -0.23 -14.62 -5.64
CA VAL A 38 0.16 -13.21 -5.51
C VAL A 38 0.82 -12.72 -6.80
N HIS A 39 1.63 -13.57 -7.44
CA HIS A 39 2.22 -13.25 -8.74
C HIS A 39 1.15 -13.02 -9.82
N GLN A 40 0.09 -13.85 -9.84
CA GLN A 40 -1.03 -13.66 -10.76
C GLN A 40 -1.76 -12.34 -10.51
N LYS A 41 -2.05 -12.00 -9.23
CA LYS A 41 -2.64 -10.71 -8.86
C LYS A 41 -1.75 -9.52 -9.25
N LEU A 42 -0.43 -9.69 -9.19
CA LEU A 42 0.50 -8.65 -9.64
C LEU A 42 0.36 -8.38 -11.16
N LYS A 43 0.10 -9.41 -11.98
CA LYS A 43 -0.16 -9.23 -13.42
C LYS A 43 -1.42 -8.39 -13.66
N GLU A 44 -2.51 -8.72 -12.97
CA GLU A 44 -3.77 -7.97 -13.05
C GLU A 44 -3.56 -6.50 -12.67
N VAL A 45 -2.81 -6.24 -11.59
CA VAL A 45 -2.44 -4.88 -11.17
C VAL A 45 -1.63 -4.16 -12.25
N ARG A 46 -0.65 -4.83 -12.87
CA ARG A 46 0.19 -4.23 -13.93
C ARG A 46 -0.63 -3.77 -15.13
N GLU A 47 -1.59 -4.57 -15.55
CA GLU A 47 -2.46 -4.27 -16.69
C GLU A 47 -3.47 -3.18 -16.35
N PHE A 48 -4.12 -3.28 -15.19
CA PHE A 48 -5.15 -2.34 -14.77
C PHE A 48 -4.63 -0.90 -14.64
N TYR A 49 -3.49 -0.71 -13.97
CA TYR A 49 -2.93 0.63 -13.76
C TYR A 49 -2.17 1.19 -14.96
N ALA A 50 -1.92 0.38 -15.99
CA ALA A 50 -1.21 0.83 -17.17
C ALA A 50 -2.09 1.53 -18.19
N TYR A 51 -3.41 1.30 -18.19
CA TYR A 51 -4.32 1.84 -19.19
C TYR A 51 -4.21 3.38 -19.32
N PRO A 52 -4.12 3.94 -20.55
CA PRO A 52 -4.16 3.29 -21.87
C PRO A 52 -2.76 2.93 -22.45
N THR A 53 -1.72 2.96 -21.61
CA THR A 53 -0.32 2.79 -22.01
C THR A 53 0.18 1.36 -21.79
N GLU A 54 1.45 1.13 -22.13
CA GLU A 54 2.12 -0.16 -21.91
C GLU A 54 2.09 -0.58 -20.42
N PRO A 55 1.79 -1.87 -20.12
CA PRO A 55 1.85 -2.48 -18.81
C PRO A 55 3.11 -2.11 -18.01
N TYR A 56 2.93 -1.95 -16.71
CA TYR A 56 4.06 -1.68 -15.83
C TYR A 56 4.94 -2.93 -15.77
N SER A 57 6.25 -2.75 -15.57
CA SER A 57 7.10 -3.86 -15.12
C SER A 57 6.67 -4.33 -13.73
N GLU A 58 7.10 -5.54 -13.33
CA GLU A 58 6.77 -6.09 -12.01
C GLU A 58 7.30 -5.18 -10.89
N VAL A 59 8.53 -4.68 -11.04
CA VAL A 59 9.15 -3.75 -10.09
C VAL A 59 8.36 -2.46 -9.98
N GLU A 60 8.01 -1.84 -11.12
CA GLU A 60 7.23 -0.59 -11.11
C GLU A 60 5.85 -0.76 -10.47
N ALA A 61 5.21 -1.92 -10.68
CA ALA A 61 3.92 -2.22 -10.07
C ALA A 61 4.04 -2.43 -8.56
N ILE A 62 5.05 -3.15 -8.08
CA ILE A 62 5.31 -3.34 -6.65
C ILE A 62 5.61 -1.99 -5.98
N GLU A 63 6.47 -1.17 -6.58
CA GLU A 63 6.76 0.18 -6.07
C GLU A 63 5.50 1.04 -6.01
N ALA A 64 4.67 0.99 -7.06
CA ALA A 64 3.40 1.72 -7.08
C ALA A 64 2.42 1.23 -6.00
N CYS A 65 2.36 -0.09 -5.74
CA CYS A 65 1.58 -0.66 -4.64
C CYS A 65 2.06 -0.14 -3.29
N ILE A 66 3.37 -0.12 -3.03
CA ILE A 66 3.95 0.37 -1.78
C ILE A 66 3.63 1.86 -1.59
N LEU A 67 3.82 2.68 -2.62
CA LEU A 67 3.52 4.11 -2.56
C LEU A 67 2.03 4.39 -2.30
N ARG A 68 1.13 3.61 -2.90
CA ARG A 68 -0.32 3.72 -2.64
C ARG A 68 -0.67 3.33 -1.21
N ALA A 69 -0.15 2.19 -0.74
CA ALA A 69 -0.37 1.73 0.63
C ALA A 69 0.16 2.76 1.64
N HIS A 70 1.35 3.30 1.41
CA HIS A 70 1.95 4.32 2.27
C HIS A 70 1.09 5.58 2.38
N LYS A 71 0.52 6.06 1.27
CA LYS A 71 -0.39 7.23 1.27
C LYS A 71 -1.64 7.02 2.11
N GLN A 72 -2.07 5.78 2.32
CA GLN A 72 -3.25 5.45 3.12
C GLN A 72 -2.94 5.30 4.61
N ILE A 73 -1.66 5.16 5.00
CA ILE A 73 -1.28 4.88 6.39
C ILE A 73 -1.86 5.91 7.36
N ASP A 74 -1.76 7.20 7.05
CA ASP A 74 -2.19 8.24 8.00
C ASP A 74 -3.72 8.33 8.11
N ALA A 75 -4.44 8.15 7.00
CA ALA A 75 -5.90 8.03 7.03
C ALA A 75 -6.35 6.82 7.85
N ILE A 76 -5.71 5.66 7.64
CA ILE A 76 -5.97 4.45 8.42
C ILE A 76 -5.69 4.70 9.90
N LYS A 77 -4.56 5.32 10.27
CA LYS A 77 -4.24 5.67 11.67
C LYS A 77 -5.32 6.52 12.32
N GLN A 78 -5.88 7.49 11.58
CA GLN A 78 -6.96 8.33 12.09
C GLN A 78 -8.25 7.53 12.31
N GLU A 79 -8.61 6.65 11.36
CA GLU A 79 -9.80 5.79 11.46
C GLU A 79 -9.72 4.75 12.59
N LEU A 80 -8.51 4.29 12.92
CA LEU A 80 -8.31 3.25 13.94
C LEU A 80 -8.74 3.68 15.35
N GLY A 81 -8.77 4.98 15.63
CA GLY A 81 -9.16 5.50 16.94
C GLY A 81 -8.25 5.04 18.07
N LYS A 82 -8.83 4.91 19.28
CA LYS A 82 -8.09 4.59 20.51
C LYS A 82 -8.45 3.20 21.03
N CYS A 83 -7.50 2.55 21.68
CA CYS A 83 -7.72 1.31 22.43
C CYS A 83 -8.78 1.54 23.51
N SER A 84 -9.80 0.67 23.56
CA SER A 84 -10.89 0.76 24.54
C SER A 84 -10.44 0.55 25.99
N LYS A 85 -9.25 -0.02 26.20
CA LYS A 85 -8.71 -0.33 27.54
C LYS A 85 -7.77 0.75 28.08
N CYS A 86 -6.76 1.13 27.30
CA CYS A 86 -5.74 2.09 27.75
C CYS A 86 -5.91 3.51 27.17
N GLY A 87 -6.83 3.70 26.22
CA GLY A 87 -7.07 5.00 25.58
C GLY A 87 -5.95 5.48 24.65
N GLU A 88 -4.91 4.68 24.39
CA GLU A 88 -3.85 5.02 23.45
C GLU A 88 -4.29 4.86 22.00
N GLN A 89 -3.63 5.61 21.11
CA GLN A 89 -3.88 5.53 19.67
C GLN A 89 -3.50 4.15 19.12
N LEU A 90 -4.38 3.56 18.32
CA LEU A 90 -4.10 2.36 17.54
C LEU A 90 -3.37 2.75 16.23
N PRO A 91 -2.43 1.91 15.71
CA PRO A 91 -2.18 0.52 16.07
C PRO A 91 -1.16 0.29 17.20
N GLN A 92 -0.61 1.33 17.84
CA GLN A 92 0.37 1.16 18.93
C GLN A 92 -0.24 0.64 20.22
N GLY A 93 -1.51 0.97 20.48
CA GLY A 93 -2.32 0.65 21.65
C GLY A 93 -1.70 -0.25 22.73
N CYS A 94 -1.64 0.28 23.96
CA CYS A 94 -1.06 -0.36 25.16
C CYS A 94 0.47 -0.35 25.19
N ALA A 95 1.12 0.42 24.31
CA ALA A 95 2.55 0.61 24.29
C ALA A 95 3.08 1.29 25.57
N LYS A 96 2.29 2.16 26.23
CA LYS A 96 2.71 2.74 27.52
C LYS A 96 2.69 1.73 28.66
N LEU A 97 1.96 0.63 28.51
CA LEU A 97 1.84 -0.41 29.53
C LEU A 97 2.82 -1.56 29.28
N SER A 98 3.02 -1.94 28.02
CA SER A 98 3.99 -2.96 27.61
C SER A 98 4.30 -2.81 26.13
N GLU A 99 5.59 -2.81 25.78
CA GLU A 99 6.04 -2.77 24.40
C GLU A 99 5.53 -4.02 23.66
N GLY A 100 4.77 -3.82 22.58
CA GLY A 100 4.09 -4.91 21.86
C GLY A 100 2.64 -5.19 22.29
N GLY A 101 2.13 -4.44 23.27
CA GLY A 101 0.71 -4.39 23.65
C GLY A 101 0.33 -5.37 24.76
N LEU A 102 0.08 -4.84 25.97
CA LEU A 102 -0.21 -5.62 27.19
C LEU A 102 -1.34 -6.66 27.02
N PHE A 103 -2.36 -6.35 26.23
CA PHE A 103 -3.55 -7.20 26.07
C PHE A 103 -3.56 -7.98 24.75
N ASN A 104 -2.44 -8.05 24.02
CA ASN A 104 -2.37 -8.80 22.77
C ASN A 104 -2.69 -10.29 23.01
N GLY A 105 -3.62 -10.87 22.24
CA GLY A 105 -4.12 -12.24 22.44
C GLY A 105 -5.43 -12.33 23.25
N GLU A 106 -5.85 -11.26 23.92
CA GLU A 106 -7.14 -11.24 24.61
C GLU A 106 -8.31 -11.10 23.62
N ALA A 107 -9.45 -11.73 23.90
CA ALA A 107 -10.63 -11.75 23.03
C ALA A 107 -11.15 -10.35 22.64
N GLN A 108 -11.04 -9.36 23.53
CA GLN A 108 -11.48 -7.98 23.28
C GLN A 108 -10.38 -7.05 22.75
N CYS A 109 -9.16 -7.54 22.61
CA CYS A 109 -8.06 -6.69 22.14
C CYS A 109 -8.23 -6.39 20.65
N TRP A 110 -7.98 -5.12 20.28
CA TRP A 110 -8.03 -4.70 18.89
C TRP A 110 -7.11 -5.54 18.00
N HIS A 111 -5.89 -5.88 18.44
CA HIS A 111 -4.97 -6.73 17.68
C HIS A 111 -5.48 -8.16 17.51
N THR A 112 -6.27 -8.67 18.45
CA THR A 112 -6.86 -10.01 18.36
C THR A 112 -8.09 -10.00 17.44
N ILE A 113 -8.98 -9.02 17.59
CA ILE A 113 -10.18 -8.86 16.77
C ILE A 113 -9.83 -8.46 15.33
N ASN A 114 -8.90 -7.52 15.15
CA ASN A 114 -8.44 -7.00 13.86
C ASN A 114 -7.10 -7.62 13.43
N ARG A 115 -6.81 -8.87 13.84
CA ARG A 115 -5.53 -9.55 13.56
C ARG A 115 -5.14 -9.59 12.08
N VAL A 116 -6.04 -9.21 11.17
CA VAL A 116 -5.77 -9.23 9.75
C VAL A 116 -6.43 -8.07 8.97
N ARG A 117 -6.11 -6.81 9.29
CA ARG A 117 -6.40 -5.72 8.32
C ARG A 117 -5.42 -5.67 7.14
N LEU A 118 -4.22 -6.24 7.29
CA LEU A 118 -3.20 -6.24 6.22
C LEU A 118 -3.59 -7.08 4.98
N TYR A 119 -4.58 -7.99 5.09
CA TYR A 119 -5.04 -8.82 3.95
C TYR A 119 -6.49 -8.52 3.49
N MET A 120 -7.21 -7.56 4.10
CA MET A 120 -8.51 -7.14 3.59
C MET A 120 -8.39 -5.76 2.94
N PRO A 121 -8.43 -5.66 1.58
CA PRO A 121 -8.60 -4.37 0.93
C PRO A 121 -9.91 -3.76 1.40
N GLY A 122 -9.89 -2.44 1.63
CA GLY A 122 -10.93 -1.69 2.33
C GLY A 122 -12.36 -2.04 1.93
N LYS A 123 -13.25 -2.02 2.92
CA LYS A 123 -14.69 -2.06 2.68
C LYS A 123 -15.05 -0.96 1.68
N GLY A 124 -15.58 -1.37 0.54
CA GLY A 124 -16.38 -0.49 -0.32
C GLY A 124 -17.66 -0.06 0.37
#